data_AF-A0A7Y4XJE3-F1
#
_entry.id   AF-A0A7Y4XJE3-F1
#
_cell.length_a   1.000
_cell.length_b   1.000
_cell.length_c   1.000
_cell.angle_alpha   90.00
_cell.angle_beta   90.00
_cell.angle_gamma   90.00
#
_symmetry.space_group_name_H-M   'P 1'
#
loop_
_entity.id
_entity.type
_entity.pdbx_description
1 polymer ?
#
loop_
_entity_poly.entity_id
_entity_poly.type
_entity_poly.pdbx_seq_one_letter_code
_entity_poly.pdbx_strand_id
1 'polypeptide(L)'
;MGLVYNSTATINGTANDDFIFVVPGGASGNTVNAGAGDDLVYGDSSHFWLTGKSTSGAAVNLSTDDLQTWSLSENPDILNATTVAHTTSYAEAATLDQDIWWKVDIGAGQTITLDVDYGEHTIGQVTDTVLELYAASDLVNFIVESDDSPVTSGAAGSVNLHDSFLQYTNATGSTATYYIKARGFSTQFDVGDNFLLNISLTGQSFAAAVPQVGVDVLHGGAGNDALYGQGGDDFLFGEEDNDTLNGGSGVDELNGGTGNDTLIGGAGADTMTGGLGNDIFIVDNMADKAFEAVGQGTNDYVYATNSFALAAGQEIEGLSANPQAGTNPINLTGNEFRQIIRGNNGTNTLLGGGGNDSLYGYGGNDTIESQAGNDSLFGGTGVDRFQFRQSQLGAASGVDRIYDFTAADYIKIDAASVLSERALLSTEFAAGTTALDASDRVIYDQVSGAVWFDADGTGAQAKILFAVLDTKPVIAASEFLLF
;
A
#
# COMPACT_ATOMS: atom_id res chain seq x y z
N MET A 1 16.04 -40.34 52.13
CA MET A 1 15.80 -38.99 52.69
C MET A 1 16.34 -38.87 54.11
N GLY A 2 17.59 -38.43 54.25
CA GLY A 2 18.13 -37.92 55.52
C GLY A 2 18.20 -36.40 55.45
N LEU A 3 17.58 -35.70 56.40
CA LEU A 3 17.67 -34.24 56.50
C LEU A 3 18.93 -33.89 57.30
N VAL A 4 19.84 -33.12 56.69
CA VAL A 4 21.06 -32.65 57.36
C VAL A 4 21.04 -31.14 57.42
N TYR A 5 21.26 -30.60 58.62
CA TYR A 5 21.25 -29.17 58.91
C TYR A 5 22.58 -28.81 59.58
N ASN A 6 23.58 -28.36 58.81
CA ASN A 6 24.80 -27.76 59.36
C ASN A 6 25.56 -26.93 58.31
N SER A 7 26.33 -25.95 58.78
CA SER A 7 26.95 -24.87 57.99
C SER A 7 28.20 -25.25 57.20
N THR A 8 28.77 -26.44 57.39
CA THR A 8 29.89 -26.95 56.57
C THR A 8 29.99 -28.47 56.65
N ALA A 9 29.57 -29.18 55.61
CA ALA A 9 29.78 -30.62 55.46
C ALA A 9 29.84 -31.04 53.98
N THR A 10 30.75 -31.96 53.65
CA THR A 10 30.81 -32.65 52.35
C THR A 10 30.06 -33.97 52.48
N ILE A 11 29.04 -34.19 51.66
CA ILE A 11 28.26 -35.43 51.63
C ILE A 11 28.39 -36.05 50.23
N ASN A 12 28.67 -37.36 50.18
CA ASN A 12 28.80 -38.11 48.94
C ASN A 12 27.61 -39.07 48.83
N GLY A 13 26.70 -38.82 47.89
CA GLY A 13 25.58 -39.71 47.58
C GLY A 13 25.95 -40.80 46.57
N THR A 14 25.14 -41.85 46.48
CA THR A 14 25.17 -42.81 45.38
C THR A 14 23.95 -42.58 44.47
N ALA A 15 23.98 -43.10 43.23
CA ALA A 15 22.99 -42.78 42.19
C ALA A 15 21.52 -43.09 42.57
N ASN A 16 20.65 -42.10 42.35
CA ASN A 16 19.21 -42.00 42.66
C ASN A 16 18.86 -41.86 44.15
N ASP A 17 19.73 -41.25 44.95
CA ASP A 17 19.42 -40.91 46.34
C ASP A 17 18.93 -39.44 46.44
N ASP A 18 17.67 -39.23 46.86
CA ASP A 18 17.09 -37.88 46.97
C ASP A 18 17.46 -37.19 48.30
N PHE A 19 17.98 -35.97 48.22
CA PHE A 19 18.41 -35.16 49.35
C PHE A 19 17.80 -33.74 49.34
N ILE A 20 17.49 -33.22 50.53
CA ILE A 20 16.99 -31.86 50.74
C ILE A 20 17.99 -31.11 51.63
N PHE A 21 18.54 -30.01 51.12
CA PHE A 21 19.51 -29.17 51.83
C PHE A 21 18.91 -27.80 52.14
N VAL A 22 19.05 -27.37 53.40
CA VAL A 22 18.64 -26.03 53.85
C VAL A 22 19.82 -25.39 54.55
N VAL A 23 20.31 -24.27 54.01
CA VAL A 23 21.45 -23.54 54.56
C VAL A 23 21.01 -22.15 55.01
N PRO A 24 21.26 -21.74 56.27
CA PRO A 24 20.85 -20.42 56.73
C PRO A 24 21.85 -19.35 56.29
N GLY A 25 21.35 -18.39 55.51
CA GLY A 25 21.86 -17.02 55.39
C GLY A 25 23.37 -16.83 55.16
N GLY A 26 23.79 -16.89 53.90
CA GLY A 26 24.99 -16.17 53.43
C GLY A 26 26.36 -16.81 53.68
N ALA A 27 26.44 -18.11 53.97
CA ALA A 27 27.73 -18.80 54.04
C ALA A 27 28.16 -19.37 52.67
N SER A 28 29.37 -19.00 52.21
CA SER A 28 30.02 -19.55 51.01
C SER A 28 30.97 -20.70 51.35
N GLY A 29 31.13 -21.66 50.43
CA GLY A 29 32.14 -22.73 50.52
C GLY A 29 31.63 -24.15 50.81
N ASN A 30 30.36 -24.47 50.53
CA ASN A 30 29.84 -25.84 50.63
C ASN A 30 29.94 -26.57 49.29
N THR A 31 30.35 -27.85 49.31
CA THR A 31 30.52 -28.70 48.12
C THR A 31 29.69 -29.97 48.28
N VAL A 32 28.81 -30.24 47.32
CA VAL A 32 27.97 -31.46 47.30
C VAL A 32 28.36 -32.29 46.08
N ASN A 33 28.69 -33.56 46.30
CA ASN A 33 28.97 -34.52 45.23
C ASN A 33 27.77 -35.44 45.07
N ALA A 34 26.88 -35.08 44.14
CA ALA A 34 25.73 -35.89 43.77
C ALA A 34 26.08 -36.88 42.65
N GLY A 35 25.50 -38.07 42.69
CA GLY A 35 25.60 -39.07 41.64
C GLY A 35 24.65 -38.77 40.48
N ALA A 36 24.85 -39.44 39.35
CA ALA A 36 23.96 -39.30 38.19
C ALA A 36 22.55 -39.79 38.54
N GLY A 37 21.54 -38.97 38.25
CA GLY A 37 20.12 -39.26 38.49
C GLY A 37 19.54 -38.74 39.81
N ASP A 38 20.35 -38.12 40.66
CA ASP A 38 19.90 -37.54 41.94
C ASP A 38 19.11 -36.23 41.71
N ASP A 39 18.00 -36.06 42.45
CA ASP A 39 17.26 -34.81 42.53
C ASP A 39 17.77 -33.97 43.72
N LEU A 40 18.23 -32.74 43.43
CA LEU A 40 18.77 -31.83 44.44
C LEU A 40 17.84 -30.64 44.67
N VAL A 41 17.45 -30.44 45.94
CA VAL A 41 16.62 -29.31 46.35
C VAL A 41 17.42 -28.43 47.31
N TYR A 42 17.62 -27.18 46.91
CA TYR A 42 18.35 -26.17 47.68
C TYR A 42 17.44 -25.00 48.06
N GLY A 43 17.55 -24.54 49.31
CA GLY A 43 16.79 -23.40 49.78
C GLY A 43 17.48 -22.64 50.91
N ASP A 44 17.14 -21.36 51.01
CA ASP A 44 17.43 -20.54 52.18
C ASP A 44 16.22 -20.47 53.12
N SER A 45 16.30 -19.67 54.19
CA SER A 45 15.22 -19.53 55.18
C SER A 45 13.90 -18.93 54.64
N SER A 46 13.89 -18.48 53.38
CA SER A 46 12.82 -17.71 52.76
C SER A 46 12.34 -18.28 51.42
N HIS A 47 13.17 -19.04 50.70
CA HIS A 47 12.80 -19.62 49.41
C HIS A 47 13.40 -21.01 49.19
N PHE A 48 12.67 -21.84 48.44
CA PHE A 48 13.05 -23.19 48.07
C PHE A 48 13.02 -23.36 46.56
N TRP A 49 14.11 -23.86 45.99
CA TRP A 49 14.31 -23.98 44.55
C TRP A 49 14.60 -25.44 44.21
N LEU A 50 13.85 -25.98 43.25
CA LEU A 50 14.02 -27.33 42.73
C LEU A 50 15.00 -27.28 41.57
N THR A 51 16.07 -28.05 41.63
CA THR A 51 16.98 -28.23 40.49
C THR A 51 16.76 -29.63 39.92
N GLY A 52 16.65 -29.71 38.59
CA GLY A 52 16.42 -30.98 37.90
C GLY A 52 17.59 -31.95 37.96
N LYS A 53 17.37 -33.18 37.47
CA LYS A 53 18.28 -34.33 37.58
C LYS A 53 19.68 -34.09 37.01
N SER A 54 20.70 -34.38 37.82
CA SER A 54 22.10 -34.33 37.39
C SER A 54 22.43 -35.44 36.38
N THR A 55 23.04 -35.07 35.25
CA THR A 55 23.44 -36.00 34.16
C THR A 55 24.92 -36.37 34.14
N SER A 56 25.77 -35.80 34.99
CA SER A 56 27.18 -36.22 35.07
C SER A 56 27.74 -36.13 36.50
N GLY A 57 28.48 -37.17 36.92
CA GLY A 57 29.04 -37.34 38.26
C GLY A 57 30.28 -36.48 38.54
N ALA A 58 30.22 -35.18 38.26
CA ALA A 58 31.27 -34.22 38.59
C ALA A 58 30.79 -33.23 39.67
N ALA A 59 31.70 -32.85 40.57
CA ALA A 59 31.45 -31.93 41.67
C ALA A 59 30.94 -30.58 41.14
N VAL A 60 29.73 -30.18 41.53
CA VAL A 60 29.17 -28.87 41.18
C VAL A 60 29.57 -27.87 42.28
N ASN A 61 30.35 -26.85 41.90
CA ASN A 61 30.67 -25.73 42.78
C ASN A 61 29.66 -24.62 42.50
N LEU A 62 28.71 -24.41 43.42
CA LEU A 62 27.68 -23.39 43.29
C LEU A 62 28.24 -22.05 43.79
N SER A 63 28.64 -21.16 42.86
CA SER A 63 28.67 -19.72 43.11
C SER A 63 27.35 -19.09 42.68
N THR A 64 27.03 -17.94 43.26
CA THR A 64 25.73 -17.25 43.21
C THR A 64 25.23 -16.78 41.84
N ASP A 65 25.87 -17.18 40.73
CA ASP A 65 25.68 -16.57 39.41
C ASP A 65 24.89 -17.44 38.40
N ASP A 66 24.63 -18.72 38.68
CA ASP A 66 23.99 -19.63 37.70
C ASP A 66 22.46 -19.80 37.88
N LEU A 67 21.75 -18.73 38.24
CA LEU A 67 20.28 -18.72 38.25
C LEU A 67 19.75 -17.87 37.09
N GLN A 68 19.49 -18.49 35.93
CA GLN A 68 18.27 -18.26 35.14
C GLN A 68 18.12 -19.19 33.90
N THR A 69 17.06 -20.01 33.97
CA THR A 69 16.12 -20.49 32.94
C THR A 69 16.35 -20.22 31.44
N TRP A 70 16.22 -21.29 30.65
CA TRP A 70 15.85 -21.25 29.22
C TRP A 70 14.43 -21.80 29.01
N SER A 71 13.47 -20.94 28.62
CA SER A 71 12.53 -21.14 27.49
C SER A 71 11.53 -19.97 27.39
N LEU A 72 11.31 -19.50 26.16
CA LEU A 72 10.84 -18.17 25.71
C LEU A 72 11.89 -17.07 25.96
N SER A 73 12.42 -16.49 24.88
CA SER A 73 13.20 -15.25 24.92
C SER A 73 12.53 -14.34 23.89
N GLU A 74 11.88 -13.21 24.16
CA GLU A 74 12.02 -12.22 25.24
C GLU A 74 13.48 -12.13 25.70
N ASN A 75 14.29 -11.44 24.91
CA ASN A 75 15.62 -11.02 25.34
C ASN A 75 15.45 -10.22 26.65
N PRO A 76 15.94 -10.72 27.80
CA PRO A 76 15.76 -10.05 29.09
C PRO A 76 16.52 -8.70 29.15
N ASP A 77 17.37 -8.38 28.18
CA ASP A 77 18.01 -7.07 28.06
C ASP A 77 17.10 -5.97 27.46
N ILE A 78 15.88 -6.31 27.00
CA ILE A 78 14.85 -5.33 26.56
C ILE A 78 13.55 -5.52 27.36
N LEU A 79 13.63 -5.87 28.64
CA LEU A 79 12.45 -5.92 29.49
C LEU A 79 12.09 -4.52 30.02
N ASN A 80 11.62 -3.63 29.11
CA ASN A 80 10.70 -2.49 29.32
C ASN A 80 10.67 -1.46 28.15
N ALA A 81 10.91 -1.87 26.90
CA ALA A 81 10.82 -0.95 25.77
C ALA A 81 9.97 -1.54 24.64
N THR A 82 8.89 -0.81 24.30
CA THR A 82 8.01 -1.04 23.15
C THR A 82 8.82 -1.01 21.86
N THR A 83 8.95 -2.16 21.19
CA THR A 83 9.65 -2.33 19.92
C THR A 83 8.80 -1.84 18.73
N VAL A 84 9.43 -1.17 17.77
CA VAL A 84 8.88 -0.98 16.42
C VAL A 84 9.93 -1.51 15.44
N ALA A 85 9.56 -2.47 14.61
CA ALA A 85 10.37 -2.91 13.48
C ALA A 85 10.26 -1.86 12.35
N HIS A 86 11.36 -1.45 11.73
CA HIS A 86 11.32 -0.57 10.56
C HIS A 86 12.35 -0.99 9.49
N THR A 87 11.87 -0.94 8.24
CA THR A 87 12.60 -1.05 6.96
C THR A 87 13.37 -2.36 6.73
N THR A 88 12.79 -3.25 5.93
CA THR A 88 13.55 -4.16 5.04
C THR A 88 14.09 -3.33 3.87
N SER A 89 15.40 -3.37 3.64
CA SER A 89 16.04 -2.76 2.47
C SER A 89 16.73 -3.83 1.64
N TYR A 90 16.45 -3.88 0.34
CA TYR A 90 17.01 -4.85 -0.60
C TYR A 90 18.16 -4.24 -1.39
N ALA A 91 19.23 -5.00 -1.66
CA ALA A 91 20.36 -4.52 -2.46
C ALA A 91 20.73 -5.52 -3.56
N GLU A 92 20.75 -5.08 -4.83
CA GLU A 92 21.33 -5.85 -5.94
C GLU A 92 22.86 -5.72 -5.97
N ALA A 93 23.57 -6.84 -6.04
CA ALA A 93 25.03 -6.87 -5.90
C ALA A 93 25.78 -6.36 -7.14
N ALA A 94 26.57 -5.30 -6.96
CA ALA A 94 28.02 -5.27 -7.21
C ALA A 94 28.64 -4.00 -6.60
N THR A 95 29.38 -4.19 -5.49
CA THR A 95 30.09 -3.16 -4.70
C THR A 95 29.19 -2.06 -4.10
N LEU A 96 28.65 -2.31 -2.91
CA LEU A 96 28.06 -1.26 -2.09
C LEU A 96 29.18 -0.46 -1.39
N ASP A 97 29.23 0.83 -1.70
CA ASP A 97 29.78 1.89 -0.83
C ASP A 97 28.60 2.82 -0.46
N GLN A 98 27.42 2.23 -0.19
CA GLN A 98 26.21 2.98 0.13
C GLN A 98 25.98 2.99 1.65
N ASP A 99 25.67 4.18 2.15
CA ASP A 99 25.39 4.46 3.55
C ASP A 99 23.88 4.59 3.73
N ILE A 100 23.29 3.81 4.65
CA ILE A 100 21.88 4.00 5.04
C ILE A 100 21.86 4.92 6.25
N TRP A 101 21.06 6.00 6.19
CA TRP A 101 21.01 7.01 7.24
C TRP A 101 19.61 7.11 7.85
N TRP A 102 19.53 7.19 9.19
CA TRP A 102 18.30 7.48 9.93
C TRP A 102 18.48 8.73 10.78
N LYS A 103 17.41 9.50 11.01
CA LYS A 103 17.40 10.66 11.92
C LYS A 103 16.56 10.34 13.15
N VAL A 104 17.10 10.57 14.35
CA VAL A 104 16.40 10.31 15.61
C VAL A 104 16.58 11.46 16.60
N ASP A 105 15.48 11.95 17.18
CA ASP A 105 15.53 12.93 18.26
C ASP A 105 15.55 12.21 19.61
N ILE A 106 16.63 12.40 20.38
CA ILE A 106 16.82 11.73 21.67
C ILE A 106 16.70 12.77 22.78
N GLY A 107 15.73 12.59 23.68
CA GLY A 107 15.51 13.44 24.84
C GLY A 107 16.65 13.38 25.85
N ALA A 108 16.73 14.38 26.73
CA ALA A 108 17.73 14.43 27.81
C ALA A 108 17.62 13.20 28.71
N GLY A 109 18.72 12.45 28.86
CA GLY A 109 18.78 11.23 29.67
C GLY A 109 18.06 10.02 29.06
N GLN A 110 17.53 10.10 27.83
CA GLN A 110 16.97 8.94 27.13
C GLN A 110 18.08 8.10 26.51
N THR A 111 17.86 6.78 26.52
CA THR A 111 18.74 5.80 25.87
C THR A 111 18.10 5.28 24.61
N ILE A 112 18.87 5.30 23.53
CA ILE A 112 18.59 4.58 22.30
C ILE A 112 19.41 3.30 22.28
N THR A 113 18.79 2.26 21.76
CA THR A 113 19.37 0.95 21.47
C THR A 113 19.16 0.67 20.00
N LEU A 114 20.22 0.25 19.32
CA LEU A 114 20.24 -0.12 17.92
C LEU A 114 20.73 -1.55 17.85
N ASP A 115 19.95 -2.39 17.20
CA ASP A 115 20.20 -3.82 17.12
C ASP A 115 19.99 -4.28 15.69
N VAL A 116 20.99 -4.96 15.16
CA VAL A 116 21.11 -5.31 13.75
C VAL A 116 21.10 -6.82 13.65
N ASP A 117 20.02 -7.34 13.08
CA ASP A 117 19.81 -8.76 12.87
C ASP A 117 19.95 -9.09 11.37
N TYR A 118 20.70 -10.16 11.08
CA TYR A 118 20.76 -10.74 9.74
C TYR A 118 19.80 -11.92 9.61
N GLY A 119 19.19 -12.07 8.43
CA GLY A 119 18.51 -13.32 8.05
C GLY A 119 19.48 -14.51 7.98
N GLU A 120 18.98 -15.74 8.07
CA GLU A 120 19.83 -16.95 8.05
C GLU A 120 20.77 -16.97 6.82
N HIS A 121 22.08 -17.06 7.05
CA HIS A 121 23.08 -17.21 5.99
C HIS A 121 23.54 -18.65 5.80
N THR A 122 23.92 -19.01 4.57
CA THR A 122 24.58 -20.30 4.30
C THR A 122 26.05 -20.23 4.69
N ILE A 123 26.56 -21.30 5.32
CA ILE A 123 27.94 -21.43 5.84
C ILE A 123 29.00 -20.93 4.84
N GLY A 124 29.70 -19.83 5.17
CA GLY A 124 30.91 -19.37 4.47
C GLY A 124 30.94 -17.91 4.00
N GLN A 125 29.88 -17.13 4.20
CA GLN A 125 29.84 -15.69 3.91
C GLN A 125 30.30 -14.89 5.14
N VAL A 126 31.20 -13.91 4.94
CA VAL A 126 31.65 -12.98 6.00
C VAL A 126 31.09 -11.61 5.66
N THR A 127 30.23 -11.09 6.53
CA THR A 127 29.65 -9.75 6.46
C THR A 127 30.13 -8.95 7.66
N ASP A 128 30.82 -7.84 7.43
CA ASP A 128 31.13 -6.86 8.48
C ASP A 128 30.11 -5.73 8.37
N THR A 129 29.52 -5.25 9.47
CA THR A 129 28.69 -4.04 9.46
C THR A 129 29.27 -2.99 10.39
N VAL A 130 29.22 -1.75 9.91
CA VAL A 130 29.61 -0.57 10.66
C VAL A 130 28.36 0.23 10.98
N LEU A 131 28.18 0.53 12.26
CA LEU A 131 27.11 1.36 12.76
C LEU A 131 27.70 2.62 13.41
N GLU A 132 27.27 3.77 12.93
CA GLU A 132 27.76 5.07 13.34
C GLU A 132 26.60 5.93 13.85
N LEU A 133 26.84 6.73 14.89
CA LEU A 133 25.88 7.68 15.44
C LEU A 133 26.51 9.08 15.44
N TYR A 134 25.81 10.04 14.84
CA TYR A 134 26.23 11.42 14.65
C TYR A 134 25.32 12.39 15.40
N ALA A 135 25.86 13.51 15.87
CA ALA A 135 25.08 14.68 16.29
C ALA A 135 25.41 15.85 15.37
N ALA A 136 24.40 16.41 14.69
CA ALA A 136 24.42 17.58 13.77
C ALA A 136 25.46 17.59 12.62
N SER A 137 26.70 17.15 12.83
CA SER A 137 27.77 16.95 11.86
C SER A 137 28.98 16.17 12.43
N ASP A 138 28.98 15.82 13.72
CA ASP A 138 30.10 15.16 14.40
C ASP A 138 29.73 13.71 14.75
N LEU A 139 30.68 12.80 14.53
CA LEU A 139 30.56 11.40 14.96
C LEU A 139 30.64 11.33 16.49
N VAL A 140 29.58 10.84 17.12
CA VAL A 140 29.45 10.72 18.58
C VAL A 140 29.73 9.31 19.04
N ASN A 141 29.33 8.30 18.26
CA ASN A 141 29.65 6.91 18.55
C ASN A 141 29.86 6.10 17.27
N PHE A 142 30.69 5.06 17.36
CA PHE A 142 31.15 4.28 16.22
C PHE A 142 31.38 2.84 16.65
N ILE A 143 30.73 1.90 15.98
CA ILE A 143 30.95 0.46 16.15
C ILE A 143 31.31 -0.13 14.79
N VAL A 144 32.44 -0.83 14.75
CA VAL A 144 32.76 -1.80 13.71
C VAL A 144 32.55 -3.15 14.34
N GLU A 145 31.63 -3.94 13.83
CA GLU A 145 31.71 -5.38 14.07
C GLU A 145 32.35 -6.03 12.85
N SER A 146 33.52 -6.59 13.11
CA SER A 146 34.22 -7.51 12.23
C SER A 146 34.50 -8.79 13.01
N ASP A 147 34.16 -9.91 12.38
CA ASP A 147 34.53 -11.29 12.71
C ASP A 147 33.70 -12.01 13.78
N ASP A 148 32.80 -12.90 13.34
CA ASP A 148 32.72 -14.22 13.98
C ASP A 148 33.60 -15.18 13.16
N SER A 149 34.70 -15.60 13.80
CA SER A 149 35.77 -16.37 13.19
C SER A 149 35.27 -17.58 12.39
N PRO A 150 35.95 -17.98 11.29
CA PRO A 150 35.52 -19.11 10.48
C PRO A 150 35.55 -20.41 11.31
N VAL A 151 34.39 -20.98 11.62
CA VAL A 151 34.31 -22.34 12.17
C VAL A 151 34.67 -23.33 11.06
N THR A 152 35.91 -23.82 11.07
CA THR A 152 36.30 -24.98 10.26
C THR A 152 35.69 -26.26 10.83
N SER A 153 34.74 -26.82 10.09
CA SER A 153 34.31 -28.22 10.00
C SER A 153 34.10 -29.03 11.31
N GLY A 154 32.85 -29.38 11.60
CA GLY A 154 32.54 -30.39 12.62
C GLY A 154 31.07 -30.79 12.75
N ALA A 155 30.47 -31.38 11.71
CA ALA A 155 29.17 -32.06 11.70
C ALA A 155 27.89 -31.20 11.81
N ALA A 156 26.82 -31.72 11.20
CA ALA A 156 25.60 -31.01 10.80
C ALA A 156 24.80 -30.39 11.96
N GLY A 157 24.47 -29.11 11.82
CA GLY A 157 23.49 -28.35 12.59
C GLY A 157 23.44 -26.92 12.05
N SER A 158 22.25 -26.37 11.81
CA SER A 158 22.06 -24.96 11.47
C SER A 158 22.62 -24.07 12.59
N VAL A 159 23.25 -22.94 12.23
CA VAL A 159 23.78 -21.96 13.18
C VAL A 159 23.27 -20.58 12.77
N ASN A 160 22.36 -20.01 13.57
CA ASN A 160 22.20 -18.57 13.80
C ASN A 160 22.88 -18.29 15.16
N LEU A 161 23.45 -17.13 15.48
CA LEU A 161 22.98 -15.74 15.39
C LEU A 161 24.23 -14.83 15.44
N HIS A 162 24.28 -13.76 14.65
CA HIS A 162 25.27 -12.69 14.82
C HIS A 162 24.49 -11.37 14.91
N ASP A 163 24.53 -10.73 16.09
CA ASP A 163 23.76 -9.51 16.37
C ASP A 163 24.76 -8.38 16.66
N SER A 164 24.68 -7.27 15.91
CA SER A 164 25.49 -6.08 16.16
C SER A 164 24.69 -5.04 16.94
N PHE A 165 25.23 -4.58 18.07
CA PHE A 165 24.48 -3.77 19.03
C PHE A 165 25.15 -2.45 19.41
N LEU A 166 24.42 -1.33 19.32
CA LEU A 166 24.86 -0.01 19.76
C LEU A 166 23.85 0.63 20.73
N GLN A 167 24.32 0.93 21.95
CA GLN A 167 23.58 1.75 22.91
C GLN A 167 24.18 3.15 23.07
N TYR A 168 23.31 4.16 23.14
CA TYR A 168 23.72 5.53 23.42
C TYR A 168 22.70 6.26 24.30
N THR A 169 23.18 6.93 25.35
CA THR A 169 22.36 7.80 26.21
C THR A 169 22.70 9.26 25.94
N ASN A 170 21.69 10.08 25.61
CA ASN A 170 21.91 11.51 25.47
C ASN A 170 22.18 12.16 26.84
N ALA A 171 23.46 12.42 27.13
CA ALA A 171 23.89 13.06 28.37
C ALA A 171 23.66 14.58 28.42
N THR A 172 23.15 15.19 27.35
CA THR A 172 22.88 16.63 27.33
C THR A 172 21.62 16.96 28.12
N GLY A 173 21.55 18.16 28.70
CA GLY A 173 20.41 18.62 29.49
C GLY A 173 19.18 19.02 28.66
N SER A 174 19.11 18.66 27.39
CA SER A 174 18.01 18.99 26.46
C SER A 174 17.88 17.92 25.37
N THR A 175 16.74 17.86 24.70
CA THR A 175 16.57 17.00 23.51
C THR A 175 17.55 17.42 22.42
N ALA A 176 18.17 16.45 21.77
CA ALA A 176 19.10 16.67 20.68
C ALA A 176 18.81 15.70 19.51
N THR A 177 19.03 16.18 18.29
CA THR A 177 18.89 15.39 17.07
C THR A 177 20.18 14.65 16.77
N TYR A 178 20.05 13.35 16.53
CA TYR A 178 21.12 12.46 16.12
C TYR A 178 20.81 11.83 14.75
N TYR A 179 21.85 11.41 14.05
CA TYR A 179 21.75 10.66 12.81
C TYR A 179 22.48 9.33 12.96
N ILE A 180 21.87 8.24 12.56
CA ILE A 180 22.46 6.90 12.58
C ILE A 180 22.87 6.57 11.15
N LYS A 181 24.04 6.00 10.96
CA LYS A 181 24.49 5.48 9.66
C LYS A 181 24.86 4.01 9.80
N ALA A 182 24.28 3.15 8.97
CA ALA A 182 24.74 1.76 8.81
C ALA A 182 25.42 1.58 7.46
N ARG A 183 26.50 0.80 7.45
CA ARG A 183 27.23 0.40 6.24
C ARG A 183 27.60 -1.08 6.35
N GLY A 184 27.08 -1.88 5.42
CA GLY A 184 27.51 -3.28 5.26
C GLY A 184 28.74 -3.40 4.35
N PHE A 185 29.69 -4.24 4.75
CA PHE A 185 30.80 -4.70 3.93
C PHE A 185 30.62 -6.19 3.67
N SER A 186 30.42 -6.54 2.40
CA SER A 186 30.50 -7.93 1.97
C SER A 186 31.43 -8.03 0.77
N THR A 187 32.14 -9.15 0.67
CA THR A 187 32.88 -9.52 -0.54
C THR A 187 32.03 -10.33 -1.54
N GLN A 188 30.81 -10.74 -1.16
CA GLN A 188 29.85 -11.44 -2.00
C GLN A 188 28.45 -11.38 -1.36
N PHE A 189 27.56 -10.50 -1.87
CA PHE A 189 26.12 -10.57 -1.60
C PHE A 189 25.47 -11.45 -2.68
N ASP A 190 24.60 -12.37 -2.29
CA ASP A 190 23.71 -13.04 -3.22
C ASP A 190 22.35 -12.31 -3.26
N VAL A 191 21.63 -12.47 -4.36
CA VAL A 191 20.26 -11.94 -4.54
C VAL A 191 19.35 -12.61 -3.50
N GLY A 192 18.80 -11.86 -2.54
CA GLY A 192 17.87 -12.37 -1.53
C GLY A 192 18.25 -12.12 -0.06
N ASP A 193 19.42 -11.55 0.22
CA ASP A 193 19.84 -11.27 1.60
C ASP A 193 19.10 -10.04 2.17
N ASN A 194 18.56 -10.17 3.39
CA ASN A 194 17.81 -9.13 4.09
C ASN A 194 18.50 -8.72 5.41
N PHE A 195 18.34 -7.44 5.77
CA PHE A 195 18.79 -6.88 7.03
C PHE A 195 17.60 -6.31 7.80
N LEU A 196 17.53 -6.59 9.10
CA LEU A 196 16.58 -5.96 10.01
C LEU A 196 17.34 -5.09 11.02
N LEU A 197 17.04 -3.78 11.06
CA LEU A 197 17.49 -2.89 12.13
C LEU A 197 16.34 -2.60 13.09
N ASN A 198 16.47 -3.11 14.31
CA ASN A 198 15.60 -2.81 15.42
C ASN A 198 16.13 -1.57 16.15
N ILE A 199 15.32 -0.50 16.18
CA ILE A 199 15.61 0.73 16.93
C ILE A 199 14.64 0.83 18.11
N SER A 200 15.17 0.90 19.33
CA SER A 200 14.37 1.04 20.55
C SER A 200 14.80 2.28 21.34
N LEU A 201 13.84 3.09 21.79
CA LEU A 201 14.07 4.17 22.76
C LEU A 201 13.27 3.88 24.03
N THR A 202 13.94 3.91 25.17
CA THR A 202 13.31 3.63 26.46
C THR A 202 12.32 4.74 26.86
N GLY A 203 11.05 4.37 27.04
CA GLY A 203 10.05 5.19 27.76
C GLY A 203 9.11 6.10 26.94
N GLN A 204 8.88 5.86 25.64
CA GLN A 204 7.85 6.57 24.87
C GLN A 204 7.14 5.66 23.84
N SER A 205 5.95 6.10 23.40
CA SER A 205 5.28 5.66 22.16
C SER A 205 5.59 6.67 21.05
N PHE A 206 6.08 6.22 19.89
CA PHE A 206 6.27 7.08 18.71
C PHE A 206 4.95 7.25 17.94
N ALA A 207 4.68 8.48 17.49
CA ALA A 207 3.77 8.72 16.38
C ALA A 207 4.52 8.48 15.06
N ALA A 208 3.77 8.08 14.02
CA ALA A 208 4.27 7.72 12.70
C ALA A 208 5.37 8.64 12.14
N ALA A 209 6.25 8.03 11.34
CA ALA A 209 7.50 8.55 10.79
C ALA A 209 7.45 10.00 10.25
N VAL A 210 8.57 10.70 10.43
CA VAL A 210 8.87 11.93 9.67
C VAL A 210 8.99 11.52 8.19
N PRO A 211 8.40 12.28 7.24
CA PRO A 211 8.50 11.95 5.82
C PRO A 211 9.97 11.78 5.43
N GLN A 212 10.33 10.60 4.92
CA GLN A 212 11.56 10.47 4.14
C GLN A 212 11.41 11.37 2.91
N VAL A 213 12.52 11.91 2.40
CA VAL A 213 12.51 12.85 1.26
C VAL A 213 13.51 12.35 0.21
N GLY A 214 13.63 11.03 0.09
CA GLY A 214 14.64 10.34 -0.71
C GLY A 214 13.97 9.29 -1.59
N VAL A 215 14.62 8.94 -2.70
CA VAL A 215 14.14 7.89 -3.62
C VAL A 215 14.30 6.54 -2.94
N ASP A 216 13.19 5.87 -2.66
CA ASP A 216 13.13 4.55 -2.07
C ASP A 216 12.79 3.47 -3.13
N VAL A 217 13.24 2.23 -2.90
CA VAL A 217 12.87 1.05 -3.69
C VAL A 217 12.35 -0.03 -2.75
N LEU A 218 11.07 -0.37 -2.87
CA LEU A 218 10.34 -1.28 -1.96
C LEU A 218 9.80 -2.48 -2.72
N HIS A 219 9.95 -3.67 -2.13
CA HIS A 219 9.43 -4.94 -2.65
C HIS A 219 8.58 -5.65 -1.58
N GLY A 220 7.35 -6.07 -1.92
CA GLY A 220 6.45 -6.83 -1.06
C GLY A 220 6.82 -8.31 -1.01
N GLY A 221 7.00 -8.91 -2.19
CA GLY A 221 7.36 -10.31 -2.31
C GLY A 221 6.12 -11.18 -2.35
N ALA A 222 6.07 -12.22 -1.51
CA ALA A 222 4.90 -13.07 -1.42
C ALA A 222 4.06 -12.76 -0.18
N GLY A 223 2.76 -12.60 -0.37
CA GLY A 223 1.80 -12.32 0.70
C GLY A 223 1.07 -11.01 0.44
N ASN A 224 0.11 -10.67 1.30
CA ASN A 224 -0.59 -9.39 1.17
C ASN A 224 0.20 -8.32 1.94
N ASP A 225 0.90 -7.44 1.23
CA ASP A 225 1.80 -6.45 1.79
C ASP A 225 1.25 -5.02 1.76
N ALA A 226 1.87 -4.16 2.57
CA ALA A 226 1.55 -2.74 2.61
C ALA A 226 2.84 -1.91 2.50
N LEU A 227 3.02 -1.26 1.34
CA LEU A 227 4.20 -0.51 0.96
C LEU A 227 3.91 1.00 1.02
N TYR A 228 4.85 1.78 1.58
CA TYR A 228 4.71 3.23 1.75
C TYR A 228 6.01 3.95 1.37
N GLY A 229 6.05 4.65 0.23
CA GLY A 229 7.20 5.45 -0.22
C GLY A 229 7.39 6.75 0.59
N GLN A 230 6.28 7.33 1.06
CA GLN A 230 6.23 8.56 1.85
C GLN A 230 6.64 9.80 1.05
N GLY A 231 7.92 10.04 0.82
CA GLY A 231 8.38 11.25 0.16
C GLY A 231 9.67 11.03 -0.59
N GLY A 232 9.71 11.44 -1.83
CA GLY A 232 10.73 10.97 -2.77
C GLY A 232 10.10 10.64 -4.10
N ASP A 233 10.93 10.33 -5.10
CA ASP A 233 10.45 9.76 -6.35
C ASP A 233 10.68 8.24 -6.23
N ASP A 234 9.70 7.49 -5.75
CA ASP A 234 9.87 6.14 -5.22
C ASP A 234 9.49 5.02 -6.22
N PHE A 235 10.02 3.81 -6.01
CA PHE A 235 9.68 2.61 -6.77
C PHE A 235 9.10 1.55 -5.82
N LEU A 236 7.83 1.17 -6.02
CA LEU A 236 7.13 0.20 -5.19
C LEU A 236 6.68 -0.99 -6.04
N PHE A 237 7.04 -2.21 -5.62
CA PHE A 237 6.68 -3.47 -6.27
C PHE A 237 5.94 -4.38 -5.28
N GLY A 238 4.66 -4.69 -5.54
CA GLY A 238 3.86 -5.61 -4.72
C GLY A 238 4.32 -7.06 -4.90
N GLU A 239 4.38 -7.50 -6.16
CA GLU A 239 4.78 -8.84 -6.62
C GLU A 239 3.65 -9.89 -6.56
N GLU A 240 3.58 -10.76 -5.55
CA GLU A 240 2.59 -11.85 -5.47
C GLU A 240 1.54 -11.60 -4.37
N ASP A 241 0.27 -11.90 -4.68
CA ASP A 241 -0.90 -11.74 -3.81
C ASP A 241 -1.40 -10.28 -3.74
N ASN A 242 -2.30 -9.94 -2.80
CA ASN A 242 -3.07 -8.68 -2.87
C ASN A 242 -2.42 -7.60 -2.02
N ASP A 243 -1.88 -6.59 -2.66
CA ASP A 243 -1.05 -5.58 -2.04
C ASP A 243 -1.72 -4.21 -1.92
N THR A 244 -1.20 -3.40 -1.01
CA THR A 244 -1.50 -1.98 -0.91
C THR A 244 -0.24 -1.16 -1.06
N LEU A 245 -0.12 -0.42 -2.17
CA LEU A 245 1.03 0.43 -2.47
C LEU A 245 0.62 1.90 -2.34
N ASN A 246 1.40 2.68 -1.61
CA ASN A 246 1.21 4.12 -1.45
C ASN A 246 2.52 4.85 -1.75
N GLY A 247 2.59 5.55 -2.89
CA GLY A 247 3.78 6.30 -3.31
C GLY A 247 4.07 7.44 -2.35
N GLY A 248 3.08 8.31 -2.12
CA GLY A 248 3.14 9.32 -1.08
C GLY A 248 3.32 10.69 -1.67
N SER A 249 4.54 11.20 -1.80
CA SER A 249 4.79 12.52 -2.37
C SER A 249 6.05 12.55 -3.21
N GLY A 250 5.97 13.11 -4.40
CA GLY A 250 7.03 13.07 -5.41
C GLY A 250 6.55 12.34 -6.64
N VAL A 251 7.41 11.87 -7.52
CA VAL A 251 7.01 11.18 -8.76
C VAL A 251 7.29 9.70 -8.60
N ASP A 252 6.25 8.93 -8.33
CA ASP A 252 6.38 7.53 -7.93
C ASP A 252 6.05 6.55 -9.07
N GLU A 253 6.70 5.39 -9.06
CA GLU A 253 6.41 4.24 -9.92
C GLU A 253 5.94 3.06 -9.06
N LEU A 254 4.66 2.69 -9.22
CA LEU A 254 4.01 1.61 -8.47
C LEU A 254 3.66 0.47 -9.42
N ASN A 255 3.96 -0.77 -9.03
CA ASN A 255 3.61 -1.99 -9.75
C ASN A 255 2.99 -3.00 -8.79
N GLY A 256 1.70 -3.32 -8.96
CA GLY A 256 0.97 -4.28 -8.13
C GLY A 256 1.51 -5.69 -8.32
N GLY A 257 1.53 -6.16 -9.57
CA GLY A 257 2.11 -7.46 -9.92
C GLY A 257 1.02 -8.47 -10.20
N THR A 258 0.81 -9.43 -9.31
CA THR A 258 -0.26 -10.43 -9.44
C THR A 258 -1.11 -10.45 -8.18
N GLY A 259 -2.42 -10.33 -8.30
CA GLY A 259 -3.31 -10.17 -7.16
C GLY A 259 -4.28 -9.03 -7.41
N ASN A 260 -5.18 -8.76 -6.47
CA ASN A 260 -6.08 -7.60 -6.58
C ASN A 260 -5.49 -6.48 -5.74
N ASP A 261 -4.77 -5.57 -6.38
CA ASP A 261 -3.92 -4.61 -5.72
C ASP A 261 -4.63 -3.25 -5.55
N THR A 262 -4.20 -2.50 -4.55
CA THR A 262 -4.61 -1.11 -4.36
C THR A 262 -3.40 -0.20 -4.49
N LEU A 263 -3.36 0.59 -5.57
CA LEU A 263 -2.28 1.52 -5.89
C LEU A 263 -2.75 2.95 -5.63
N ILE A 264 -2.03 3.64 -4.75
CA ILE A 264 -2.30 5.03 -4.35
C ILE A 264 -1.08 5.85 -4.78
N GLY A 265 -1.19 6.63 -5.85
CA GLY A 265 -0.08 7.47 -6.33
C GLY A 265 0.33 8.47 -5.25
N GLY A 266 -0.64 9.24 -4.77
CA GLY A 266 -0.38 10.32 -3.82
C GLY A 266 0.00 11.59 -4.55
N ALA A 267 0.68 12.50 -3.86
CA ALA A 267 0.99 13.82 -4.38
C ALA A 267 2.13 13.75 -5.40
N GLY A 268 1.81 13.64 -6.67
CA GLY A 268 2.86 13.33 -7.64
C GLY A 268 2.44 13.41 -9.07
N ALA A 269 3.26 12.91 -9.96
CA ALA A 269 2.85 12.65 -11.34
C ALA A 269 3.14 11.18 -11.60
N ASP A 270 2.33 10.32 -10.99
CA ASP A 270 2.73 8.97 -10.68
C ASP A 270 2.40 8.01 -11.83
N THR A 271 3.16 6.92 -11.90
CA THR A 271 2.92 5.84 -12.84
C THR A 271 2.54 4.59 -12.06
N MET A 272 1.32 4.12 -12.24
CA MET A 272 0.79 2.93 -11.57
C MET A 272 0.48 1.85 -12.60
N THR A 273 0.98 0.64 -12.38
CA THR A 273 0.68 -0.55 -13.18
C THR A 273 0.01 -1.57 -12.27
N GLY A 274 -1.22 -1.98 -12.59
CA GLY A 274 -1.97 -2.95 -11.77
C GLY A 274 -1.36 -4.34 -11.91
N GLY A 275 -1.50 -4.92 -13.10
CA GLY A 275 -0.96 -6.24 -13.40
C GLY A 275 -2.08 -7.28 -13.41
N LEU A 276 -1.77 -8.53 -13.09
CA LEU A 276 -2.79 -9.58 -13.15
C LEU A 276 -3.74 -9.48 -11.95
N GLY A 277 -5.03 -9.28 -12.18
CA GLY A 277 -6.05 -9.36 -11.13
C GLY A 277 -7.17 -8.37 -11.34
N ASN A 278 -7.69 -7.77 -10.28
CA ASN A 278 -8.65 -6.67 -10.41
C ASN A 278 -8.21 -5.56 -9.47
N ASP A 279 -7.64 -4.54 -10.04
CA ASP A 279 -6.84 -3.56 -9.31
C ASP A 279 -7.61 -2.25 -9.11
N ILE A 280 -7.22 -1.53 -8.07
CA ILE A 280 -7.77 -0.25 -7.71
C ILE A 280 -6.67 0.80 -7.79
N PHE A 281 -6.86 1.79 -8.64
CA PHE A 281 -5.96 2.94 -8.79
C PHE A 281 -6.60 4.16 -8.14
N ILE A 282 -5.89 4.85 -7.26
CA ILE A 282 -6.31 6.13 -6.68
C ILE A 282 -5.40 7.22 -7.23
N VAL A 283 -5.97 8.06 -8.10
CA VAL A 283 -5.27 9.19 -8.74
C VAL A 283 -5.72 10.51 -8.13
N ASP A 284 -4.77 11.41 -7.86
CA ASP A 284 -5.06 12.74 -7.33
C ASP A 284 -4.44 13.87 -8.15
N ASN A 285 -3.55 13.54 -9.09
CA ASN A 285 -2.94 14.47 -10.02
C ASN A 285 -3.42 14.20 -11.45
N MET A 286 -3.55 15.28 -12.23
CA MET A 286 -3.94 15.19 -13.64
C MET A 286 -2.84 14.57 -14.52
N ALA A 287 -1.61 14.48 -14.01
CA ALA A 287 -0.47 13.89 -14.69
C ALA A 287 -0.25 12.41 -14.35
N ASP A 288 -1.01 11.87 -13.39
CA ASP A 288 -0.95 10.45 -13.03
C ASP A 288 -1.31 9.57 -14.23
N LYS A 289 -0.81 8.35 -14.22
CA LYS A 289 -1.11 7.33 -15.23
C LYS A 289 -1.44 6.02 -14.55
N ALA A 290 -2.55 5.41 -14.98
CA ALA A 290 -2.89 4.03 -14.66
C ALA A 290 -2.70 3.18 -15.92
N PHE A 291 -1.95 2.10 -15.78
CA PHE A 291 -1.66 1.14 -16.84
C PHE A 291 -2.26 -0.22 -16.50
N GLU A 292 -3.01 -0.76 -17.47
CA GLU A 292 -3.62 -2.08 -17.38
C GLU A 292 -3.62 -2.72 -18.76
N ALA A 293 -2.92 -3.85 -18.91
CA ALA A 293 -2.81 -4.48 -20.22
C ALA A 293 -3.99 -5.41 -20.50
N VAL A 294 -4.24 -5.64 -21.79
CA VAL A 294 -5.40 -6.42 -22.22
C VAL A 294 -5.40 -7.83 -21.62
N GLY A 295 -6.49 -8.19 -20.95
CA GLY A 295 -6.73 -9.50 -20.36
C GLY A 295 -5.99 -9.78 -19.05
N GLN A 296 -5.44 -8.76 -18.41
CA GLN A 296 -4.82 -8.88 -17.09
C GLN A 296 -5.83 -8.78 -15.94
N GLY A 297 -6.99 -8.17 -16.18
CA GLY A 297 -8.12 -8.17 -15.26
C GLY A 297 -9.48 -8.20 -15.94
N THR A 298 -10.52 -8.07 -15.13
CA THR A 298 -11.91 -7.97 -15.64
C THR A 298 -12.75 -6.89 -14.95
N ASN A 299 -12.18 -6.22 -13.96
CA ASN A 299 -12.87 -5.26 -13.11
C ASN A 299 -11.87 -4.31 -12.43
N ASP A 300 -10.98 -3.74 -13.22
CA ASP A 300 -10.01 -2.73 -12.82
C ASP A 300 -10.68 -1.36 -12.71
N TYR A 301 -10.29 -0.59 -11.69
CA TYR A 301 -11.04 0.59 -11.28
C TYR A 301 -10.15 1.77 -10.92
N VAL A 302 -10.33 2.91 -11.59
CA VAL A 302 -9.69 4.18 -11.25
C VAL A 302 -10.65 5.06 -10.44
N TYR A 303 -10.21 5.51 -9.27
CA TYR A 303 -10.85 6.55 -8.47
C TYR A 303 -10.06 7.85 -8.55
N ALA A 304 -10.65 8.87 -9.18
CA ALA A 304 -10.00 10.14 -9.43
C ALA A 304 -10.49 11.24 -8.48
N THR A 305 -9.56 11.89 -7.77
CA THR A 305 -9.86 13.08 -6.95
C THR A 305 -9.83 14.37 -7.78
N ASN A 306 -9.14 14.35 -8.91
CA ASN A 306 -9.08 15.41 -9.91
C ASN A 306 -9.62 14.92 -11.26
N SER A 307 -9.76 15.82 -12.24
CA SER A 307 -10.17 15.42 -13.59
C SER A 307 -9.13 14.48 -14.21
N PHE A 308 -9.59 13.40 -14.85
CA PHE A 308 -8.73 12.32 -15.31
C PHE A 308 -9.19 11.75 -16.66
N ALA A 309 -8.24 11.26 -17.45
CA ALA A 309 -8.50 10.63 -18.74
C ALA A 309 -7.74 9.30 -18.84
N LEU A 310 -8.45 8.23 -19.20
CA LEU A 310 -7.81 6.96 -19.50
C LEU A 310 -6.97 7.07 -20.76
N ALA A 311 -5.77 6.49 -20.72
CA ALA A 311 -4.94 6.37 -21.91
C ALA A 311 -5.53 5.33 -22.88
N ALA A 312 -5.28 5.52 -24.17
CA ALA A 312 -5.64 4.53 -25.17
C ALA A 312 -4.88 3.20 -24.94
N GLY A 313 -5.52 2.09 -25.26
CA GLY A 313 -4.98 0.75 -25.12
C GLY A 313 -4.93 0.19 -23.70
N GLN A 314 -5.46 0.91 -22.69
CA GLN A 314 -5.55 0.43 -21.30
C GLN A 314 -6.92 -0.19 -21.05
N GLU A 315 -6.98 -1.44 -20.58
CA GLU A 315 -8.24 -2.16 -20.36
C GLU A 315 -8.81 -1.91 -18.95
N ILE A 316 -8.99 -0.64 -18.58
CA ILE A 316 -9.67 -0.26 -17.32
C ILE A 316 -11.19 -0.30 -17.53
N GLU A 317 -11.91 -1.13 -16.79
CA GLU A 317 -13.39 -1.22 -16.87
C GLU A 317 -14.11 -0.09 -16.14
N GLY A 318 -13.45 0.53 -15.17
CA GLY A 318 -14.07 1.46 -14.23
C GLY A 318 -13.35 2.78 -14.08
N LEU A 319 -14.07 3.89 -14.25
CA LEU A 319 -13.56 5.23 -13.97
C LEU A 319 -14.57 6.01 -13.13
N SER A 320 -14.24 6.33 -11.89
CA SER A 320 -15.13 7.11 -11.01
C SER A 320 -14.42 8.30 -10.43
N ALA A 321 -15.16 9.39 -10.25
CA ALA A 321 -14.79 10.41 -9.31
C ALA A 321 -14.73 9.77 -7.91
N ASN A 322 -13.75 10.20 -7.11
CA ASN A 322 -13.59 9.75 -5.75
C ASN A 322 -14.87 10.10 -4.94
N PRO A 323 -15.52 9.13 -4.27
CA PRO A 323 -16.76 9.39 -3.52
C PRO A 323 -16.64 10.48 -2.45
N GLN A 324 -15.42 10.78 -2.00
CA GLN A 324 -15.10 11.80 -1.01
C GLN A 324 -14.97 13.22 -1.61
N ALA A 325 -14.96 13.37 -2.94
CA ALA A 325 -14.71 14.65 -3.62
C ALA A 325 -15.85 15.68 -3.52
N GLY A 326 -16.98 15.33 -2.91
CA GLY A 326 -18.09 16.24 -2.68
C GLY A 326 -18.75 16.73 -3.99
N THR A 327 -18.86 18.05 -4.16
CA THR A 327 -19.55 18.70 -5.29
C THR A 327 -18.60 19.48 -6.21
N ASN A 328 -17.28 19.33 -6.04
CA ASN A 328 -16.33 19.98 -6.95
C ASN A 328 -16.35 19.25 -8.30
N PRO A 329 -16.36 19.96 -9.45
CA PRO A 329 -16.29 19.34 -10.77
C PRO A 329 -15.09 18.39 -10.93
N ILE A 330 -15.37 17.16 -11.31
CA ILE A 330 -14.37 16.17 -11.74
C ILE A 330 -14.77 15.67 -13.12
N ASN A 331 -14.02 16.04 -14.14
CA ASN A 331 -14.28 15.60 -15.50
C ASN A 331 -13.57 14.30 -15.77
N LEU A 332 -14.26 13.35 -16.42
CA LEU A 332 -13.76 12.00 -16.64
C LEU A 332 -13.85 11.68 -18.12
N THR A 333 -12.77 11.13 -18.67
CA THR A 333 -12.70 10.71 -20.07
C THR A 333 -12.30 9.24 -20.14
N GLY A 334 -13.17 8.40 -20.68
CA GLY A 334 -12.88 7.01 -20.99
C GLY A 334 -12.00 6.86 -22.23
N ASN A 335 -11.92 5.64 -22.77
CA ASN A 335 -11.10 5.32 -23.92
C ASN A 335 -11.86 4.42 -24.91
N GLU A 336 -11.19 3.64 -25.75
CA GLU A 336 -11.85 2.83 -26.78
C GLU A 336 -12.57 1.56 -26.28
N PHE A 337 -12.36 1.17 -25.03
CA PHE A 337 -12.97 -0.02 -24.42
C PHE A 337 -14.33 0.28 -23.79
N ARG A 338 -15.00 -0.74 -23.28
CA ARG A 338 -16.23 -0.55 -22.50
C ARG A 338 -15.87 -0.06 -21.10
N GLN A 339 -16.43 1.07 -20.68
CA GLN A 339 -16.29 1.58 -19.33
C GLN A 339 -17.60 1.76 -18.57
N ILE A 340 -17.49 1.71 -17.24
CA ILE A 340 -18.44 2.33 -16.33
C ILE A 340 -17.83 3.61 -15.78
N ILE A 341 -18.37 4.75 -16.23
CA ILE A 341 -17.90 6.09 -15.85
C ILE A 341 -18.88 6.74 -14.87
N ARG A 342 -18.36 7.24 -13.75
CA ARG A 342 -19.15 7.77 -12.62
C ARG A 342 -18.66 9.14 -12.19
N GLY A 343 -19.47 10.18 -12.40
CA GLY A 343 -19.24 11.52 -11.89
C GLY A 343 -19.37 11.62 -10.37
N ASN A 344 -19.52 12.84 -9.85
CA ASN A 344 -19.82 13.08 -8.44
C ASN A 344 -21.07 13.96 -8.31
N ASN A 345 -21.27 14.63 -7.18
CA ASN A 345 -22.42 15.54 -7.03
C ASN A 345 -22.12 16.98 -7.53
N GLY A 346 -21.04 17.14 -8.29
CA GLY A 346 -20.62 18.39 -8.90
C GLY A 346 -21.08 18.49 -10.36
N THR A 347 -20.80 19.61 -11.01
CA THR A 347 -21.05 19.71 -12.47
C THR A 347 -19.91 19.04 -13.23
N ASN A 348 -20.14 17.84 -13.74
CA ASN A 348 -19.15 17.02 -14.42
C ASN A 348 -19.26 17.12 -15.95
N THR A 349 -18.13 16.97 -16.64
CA THR A 349 -18.09 16.60 -18.06
C THR A 349 -17.59 15.16 -18.16
N LEU A 350 -18.43 14.28 -18.69
CA LEU A 350 -18.15 12.85 -18.86
C LEU A 350 -18.06 12.53 -20.36
N LEU A 351 -16.92 11.99 -20.78
CA LEU A 351 -16.69 11.53 -22.14
C LEU A 351 -16.52 10.00 -22.13
N GLY A 352 -17.35 9.27 -22.87
CA GLY A 352 -17.30 7.79 -22.95
C GLY A 352 -16.10 7.30 -23.74
N GLY A 353 -16.11 7.58 -25.05
CA GLY A 353 -15.02 7.23 -25.95
C GLY A 353 -15.48 6.23 -27.01
N GLY A 354 -14.81 5.09 -27.09
CA GLY A 354 -15.33 3.96 -27.86
C GLY A 354 -16.28 3.12 -27.02
N GLY A 355 -16.28 1.80 -27.24
CA GLY A 355 -16.95 0.90 -26.31
C GLY A 355 -18.47 0.88 -26.38
N ASN A 356 -19.08 0.37 -25.31
CA ASN A 356 -20.52 0.40 -25.05
C ASN A 356 -20.61 0.71 -23.56
N ASP A 357 -20.64 1.98 -23.22
CA ASP A 357 -20.32 2.48 -21.90
C ASP A 357 -21.56 2.67 -21.04
N SER A 358 -21.34 2.88 -19.74
CA SER A 358 -22.37 3.32 -18.81
C SER A 358 -21.88 4.57 -18.08
N LEU A 359 -22.50 5.72 -18.38
CA LEU A 359 -22.10 7.03 -17.86
C LEU A 359 -23.14 7.52 -16.85
N TYR A 360 -22.70 7.83 -15.63
CA TYR A 360 -23.53 8.31 -14.52
C TYR A 360 -23.07 9.69 -14.07
N GLY A 361 -23.88 10.73 -14.32
CA GLY A 361 -23.64 12.10 -13.83
C GLY A 361 -23.82 12.25 -12.32
N TYR A 362 -24.84 11.58 -11.77
CA TYR A 362 -25.30 11.66 -10.38
C TYR A 362 -25.99 12.97 -10.02
N GLY A 363 -25.27 13.99 -9.58
CA GLY A 363 -25.89 15.23 -9.13
C GLY A 363 -25.11 16.41 -9.64
N GLY A 364 -25.78 17.50 -10.01
CA GLY A 364 -25.10 18.61 -10.68
C GLY A 364 -25.74 18.86 -12.03
N ASN A 365 -25.14 19.73 -12.84
CA ASN A 365 -25.65 20.02 -14.17
C ASN A 365 -24.66 19.46 -15.19
N ASP A 366 -24.76 18.18 -15.48
CA ASP A 366 -23.69 17.44 -16.13
C ASP A 366 -23.70 17.62 -17.65
N THR A 367 -22.55 17.38 -18.28
CA THR A 367 -22.43 17.26 -19.73
C THR A 367 -21.88 15.88 -20.05
N ILE A 368 -22.68 15.07 -20.74
CA ILE A 368 -22.38 13.67 -21.06
C ILE A 368 -22.26 13.55 -22.58
N GLU A 369 -21.10 13.11 -23.06
CA GLU A 369 -20.84 12.80 -24.48
C GLU A 369 -20.27 11.38 -24.58
N SER A 370 -21.13 10.42 -24.89
CA SER A 370 -20.82 8.97 -25.02
C SER A 370 -19.81 8.69 -26.12
N GLN A 371 -19.92 9.39 -27.25
CA GLN A 371 -19.18 9.17 -28.49
C GLN A 371 -19.61 7.90 -29.25
N ALA A 372 -18.75 6.88 -29.42
CA ALA A 372 -19.05 5.75 -30.31
C ALA A 372 -19.38 4.50 -29.50
N GLY A 373 -20.60 3.98 -29.63
CA GLY A 373 -21.03 2.85 -28.82
C GLY A 373 -22.54 2.76 -28.73
N ASN A 374 -23.07 1.67 -28.18
CA ASN A 374 -24.45 1.70 -27.69
C ASN A 374 -24.39 1.95 -26.18
N ASP A 375 -24.50 3.21 -25.80
CA ASP A 375 -24.16 3.65 -24.46
C ASP A 375 -25.40 3.80 -23.57
N SER A 376 -25.20 3.64 -22.27
CA SER A 376 -26.22 3.80 -21.24
C SER A 376 -25.95 5.06 -20.45
N LEU A 377 -26.80 6.07 -20.61
CA LEU A 377 -26.59 7.41 -20.09
C LEU A 377 -27.58 7.72 -18.97
N PHE A 378 -27.06 8.21 -17.85
CA PHE A 378 -27.81 8.63 -16.67
C PHE A 378 -27.33 10.02 -16.26
N GLY A 379 -28.18 11.04 -16.41
CA GLY A 379 -27.86 12.41 -15.98
C GLY A 379 -27.91 12.53 -14.46
N GLY A 380 -28.94 11.95 -13.84
CA GLY A 380 -29.19 12.03 -12.42
C GLY A 380 -30.04 13.24 -12.04
N THR A 381 -29.64 13.96 -10.98
CA THR A 381 -30.36 15.14 -10.50
C THR A 381 -29.70 16.42 -11.00
N GLY A 382 -30.50 17.31 -11.57
CA GLY A 382 -30.06 18.66 -11.94
C GLY A 382 -30.56 18.99 -13.34
N VAL A 383 -29.77 19.74 -14.09
CA VAL A 383 -30.05 20.12 -15.47
C VAL A 383 -28.92 19.61 -16.35
N ASP A 384 -29.14 18.44 -16.92
CA ASP A 384 -28.10 17.69 -17.61
C ASP A 384 -28.13 17.93 -19.12
N ARG A 385 -26.99 17.72 -19.77
CA ARG A 385 -26.80 17.89 -21.20
C ARG A 385 -26.25 16.60 -21.80
N PHE A 386 -27.05 15.93 -22.61
CA PHE A 386 -26.63 14.78 -23.41
C PHE A 386 -26.19 15.27 -24.79
N GLN A 387 -24.89 15.27 -25.04
CA GLN A 387 -24.27 15.87 -26.21
C GLN A 387 -23.92 14.82 -27.27
N PHE A 388 -24.34 15.10 -28.51
CA PHE A 388 -24.10 14.26 -29.68
C PHE A 388 -23.45 15.10 -30.77
N ARG A 389 -22.32 14.65 -31.32
CA ARG A 389 -21.69 15.35 -32.45
C ARG A 389 -22.17 14.77 -33.78
N GLN A 390 -22.52 15.60 -34.76
CA GLN A 390 -22.94 15.13 -36.08
C GLN A 390 -21.88 14.26 -36.77
N SER A 391 -20.59 14.52 -36.53
CA SER A 391 -19.48 13.69 -37.01
C SER A 391 -19.51 12.26 -36.45
N GLN A 392 -20.21 12.05 -35.33
CA GLN A 392 -20.42 10.80 -34.64
C GLN A 392 -21.85 10.28 -34.81
N LEU A 393 -22.69 10.83 -35.68
CA LEU A 393 -24.02 10.27 -35.93
C LEU A 393 -23.99 9.29 -37.12
N GLY A 394 -24.41 8.03 -36.92
CA GLY A 394 -24.54 7.04 -38.00
C GLY A 394 -24.31 5.59 -37.56
N ALA A 395 -24.30 4.67 -38.52
CA ALA A 395 -24.25 3.22 -38.27
C ALA A 395 -22.97 2.71 -37.57
N ALA A 396 -21.92 3.54 -37.48
CA ALA A 396 -20.68 3.20 -36.78
C ALA A 396 -20.66 3.61 -35.30
N SER A 397 -21.62 4.44 -34.87
CA SER A 397 -21.57 5.08 -33.54
C SER A 397 -22.59 4.53 -32.55
N GLY A 398 -23.34 3.50 -32.95
CA GLY A 398 -24.41 2.90 -32.13
C GLY A 398 -25.60 3.81 -31.86
N VAL A 399 -26.52 3.34 -31.02
CA VAL A 399 -27.72 4.06 -30.59
C VAL A 399 -27.74 4.09 -29.07
N ASP A 400 -27.67 5.28 -28.51
CA ASP A 400 -27.59 5.48 -27.08
C ASP A 400 -28.95 5.39 -26.41
N ARG A 401 -28.94 5.01 -25.14
CA ARG A 401 -30.13 4.98 -24.29
C ARG A 401 -29.95 5.92 -23.11
N ILE A 402 -30.83 6.91 -23.03
CA ILE A 402 -30.89 7.84 -21.90
C ILE A 402 -31.99 7.36 -20.96
N TYR A 403 -31.62 7.00 -19.73
CA TYR A 403 -32.49 6.27 -18.82
C TYR A 403 -33.36 7.14 -17.92
N ASP A 404 -32.94 8.37 -17.65
CA ASP A 404 -33.55 9.24 -16.64
C ASP A 404 -33.87 10.65 -17.15
N PHE A 405 -33.91 10.86 -18.47
CA PHE A 405 -34.21 12.16 -19.07
C PHE A 405 -35.50 12.78 -18.52
N THR A 406 -35.41 14.04 -18.10
CA THR A 406 -36.52 14.86 -17.63
C THR A 406 -36.69 16.12 -18.49
N ALA A 407 -37.81 16.82 -18.34
CA ALA A 407 -38.04 18.08 -19.07
C ALA A 407 -37.14 19.24 -18.61
N ALA A 408 -36.30 19.04 -17.58
CA ALA A 408 -35.29 20.02 -17.18
C ALA A 408 -34.00 19.88 -18.01
N ASP A 409 -33.78 18.71 -18.62
CA ASP A 409 -32.54 18.34 -19.29
C ASP A 409 -32.56 18.74 -20.77
N TYR A 410 -31.38 18.65 -21.40
CA TYR A 410 -31.20 19.01 -22.80
C TYR A 410 -30.53 17.89 -23.60
N ILE A 411 -31.03 17.68 -24.82
CA ILE A 411 -30.32 16.93 -25.86
C ILE A 411 -29.64 17.95 -26.77
N LYS A 412 -28.32 17.89 -26.83
CA LYS A 412 -27.49 18.84 -27.55
C LYS A 412 -26.88 18.17 -28.78
N ILE A 413 -27.08 18.75 -29.95
CA ILE A 413 -26.64 18.18 -31.23
C ILE A 413 -25.74 19.20 -31.92
N ASP A 414 -24.50 18.81 -32.23
CA ASP A 414 -23.59 19.61 -33.08
C ASP A 414 -24.17 19.61 -34.49
N ALA A 415 -24.51 20.78 -35.01
CA ALA A 415 -24.96 20.90 -36.39
C ALA A 415 -23.99 21.82 -37.12
N ALA A 416 -23.24 21.29 -38.09
CA ALA A 416 -22.08 21.93 -38.72
C ALA A 416 -22.30 23.34 -39.33
N SER A 417 -23.54 23.83 -39.39
CA SER A 417 -23.93 25.16 -39.86
C SER A 417 -24.27 26.18 -38.75
N VAL A 418 -24.21 25.79 -37.48
CA VAL A 418 -24.54 26.65 -36.34
C VAL A 418 -23.26 27.27 -35.77
N LEU A 419 -23.25 28.59 -35.56
CA LEU A 419 -22.08 29.34 -35.08
C LEU A 419 -22.15 29.64 -33.57
N SER A 420 -23.28 29.33 -32.94
CA SER A 420 -23.55 29.58 -31.53
C SER A 420 -24.72 28.73 -31.06
N GLU A 421 -24.61 28.15 -29.87
CA GLU A 421 -25.67 27.37 -29.24
C GLU A 421 -27.02 28.10 -29.24
N ARG A 422 -28.08 27.44 -29.68
CA ARG A 422 -29.46 27.93 -29.67
C ARG A 422 -30.44 26.80 -29.41
N ALA A 423 -31.61 27.14 -28.86
CA ALA A 423 -32.74 26.21 -28.84
C ALA A 423 -33.20 25.88 -30.27
N LEU A 424 -33.68 24.65 -30.44
CA LEU A 424 -34.35 24.22 -31.66
C LEU A 424 -35.65 25.03 -31.83
N LEU A 425 -35.94 25.47 -33.05
CA LEU A 425 -37.20 26.16 -33.33
C LEU A 425 -38.34 25.13 -33.34
N SER A 426 -39.55 25.55 -32.96
CA SER A 426 -40.71 24.66 -33.03
C SER A 426 -41.04 24.17 -34.45
N THR A 427 -40.56 24.88 -35.48
CA THR A 427 -40.67 24.51 -36.90
C THR A 427 -39.58 23.54 -37.35
N GLU A 428 -38.62 23.22 -36.48
CA GLU A 428 -37.54 22.27 -36.76
C GLU A 428 -37.72 20.96 -35.96
N PHE A 429 -38.86 20.81 -35.28
CA PHE A 429 -39.19 19.68 -34.41
C PHE A 429 -40.48 19.00 -34.85
N ALA A 430 -40.42 17.69 -35.06
CA ALA A 430 -41.56 16.85 -35.36
C ALA A 430 -41.83 15.83 -34.25
N ALA A 431 -43.06 15.81 -33.74
CA ALA A 431 -43.53 14.74 -32.87
C ALA A 431 -44.06 13.55 -33.69
N GLY A 432 -43.69 12.33 -33.31
CA GLY A 432 -44.08 11.08 -33.97
C GLY A 432 -42.92 10.38 -34.66
N THR A 433 -43.21 9.61 -35.72
CA THR A 433 -42.22 8.72 -36.36
C THR A 433 -41.72 9.23 -37.71
N THR A 434 -42.23 10.33 -38.24
CA THR A 434 -41.88 10.87 -39.56
C THR A 434 -41.70 12.38 -39.51
N ALA A 435 -40.75 12.91 -40.28
CA ALA A 435 -40.69 14.35 -40.55
C ALA A 435 -42.03 14.81 -41.16
N LEU A 436 -42.51 15.97 -40.74
CA LEU A 436 -43.73 16.61 -41.22
C LEU A 436 -43.43 17.54 -42.40
N ASP A 437 -42.28 18.20 -42.37
CA ASP A 437 -41.78 19.00 -43.49
C ASP A 437 -40.25 18.98 -43.62
N ALA A 438 -39.75 19.65 -44.65
CA ALA A 438 -38.32 19.68 -44.95
C ALA A 438 -37.51 20.32 -43.80
N SER A 439 -38.06 21.25 -43.04
CA SER A 439 -37.34 22.02 -42.02
C SER A 439 -37.09 21.23 -40.73
N ASP A 440 -37.75 20.07 -40.56
CA ASP A 440 -37.60 19.23 -39.37
C ASP A 440 -36.18 18.69 -39.26
N ARG A 441 -35.50 19.04 -38.18
CA ARG A 441 -34.14 18.58 -37.84
C ARG A 441 -34.19 17.45 -36.83
N VAL A 442 -35.14 17.50 -35.89
CA VAL A 442 -35.30 16.50 -34.84
C VAL A 442 -36.70 15.91 -34.88
N ILE A 443 -36.76 14.59 -34.81
CA ILE A 443 -38.02 13.83 -34.78
C ILE A 443 -38.02 13.00 -33.50
N TYR A 444 -39.10 13.05 -32.73
CA TYR A 444 -39.23 12.29 -31.49
C TYR A 444 -40.53 11.49 -31.42
N ASP A 445 -40.43 10.18 -31.27
CA ASP A 445 -41.59 9.29 -31.07
C ASP A 445 -41.76 8.96 -29.59
N GLN A 446 -42.73 9.59 -28.94
CA GLN A 446 -43.02 9.35 -27.52
C GLN A 446 -43.41 7.90 -27.21
N VAL A 447 -43.93 7.12 -28.17
CA VAL A 447 -44.34 5.73 -27.89
C VAL A 447 -43.13 4.82 -27.70
N SER A 448 -42.14 4.95 -28.58
CA SER A 448 -40.90 4.18 -28.53
C SER A 448 -39.80 4.83 -27.70
N GLY A 449 -39.84 6.15 -27.53
CA GLY A 449 -38.76 6.97 -26.96
C GLY A 449 -37.68 7.34 -27.98
N ALA A 450 -37.79 6.92 -29.24
CA ALA A 450 -36.74 7.10 -30.23
C ALA A 450 -36.63 8.57 -30.70
N VAL A 451 -35.38 9.03 -30.81
CA VAL A 451 -35.01 10.36 -31.28
C VAL A 451 -34.18 10.22 -32.56
N TRP A 452 -34.61 10.88 -33.62
CA TRP A 452 -33.90 10.91 -34.89
C TRP A 452 -33.43 12.32 -35.23
N PHE A 453 -32.27 12.38 -35.90
CA PHE A 453 -31.73 13.60 -36.48
C PHE A 453 -31.79 13.54 -38.01
N ASP A 454 -32.36 14.56 -38.63
CA ASP A 454 -32.27 14.80 -40.08
C ASP A 454 -31.17 15.84 -40.35
N ALA A 455 -30.00 15.31 -40.73
CA ALA A 455 -28.78 16.08 -40.93
C ALA A 455 -28.87 17.13 -42.04
N ASP A 456 -29.59 16.86 -43.12
CA ASP A 456 -29.75 17.83 -44.20
C ASP A 456 -30.98 18.71 -44.01
N GLY A 457 -31.95 18.26 -43.20
CA GLY A 457 -33.19 18.99 -42.93
C GLY A 457 -33.81 19.42 -44.25
N THR A 458 -33.94 18.42 -45.13
CA THR A 458 -34.72 18.51 -46.35
C THR A 458 -35.66 17.29 -46.48
N GLY A 459 -35.58 16.33 -45.55
CA GLY A 459 -36.24 15.03 -45.65
C GLY A 459 -35.75 14.17 -46.82
N ALA A 460 -34.68 14.57 -47.52
CA ALA A 460 -34.16 13.88 -48.69
C ALA A 460 -33.22 12.72 -48.32
N GLN A 461 -32.51 12.85 -47.20
CA GLN A 461 -31.69 11.79 -46.63
C GLN A 461 -32.46 11.01 -45.56
N ALA A 462 -31.96 9.79 -45.30
CA ALA A 462 -32.50 8.98 -44.22
C ALA A 462 -32.15 9.64 -42.87
N LYS A 463 -33.18 9.89 -42.06
CA LYS A 463 -33.01 10.28 -40.66
C LYS A 463 -32.14 9.26 -39.91
N ILE A 464 -31.34 9.73 -38.97
CA ILE A 464 -30.41 8.91 -38.19
C ILE A 464 -31.00 8.71 -36.80
N LEU A 465 -31.26 7.47 -36.40
CA LEU A 465 -31.59 7.14 -35.01
C LEU A 465 -30.30 7.23 -34.20
N PHE A 466 -30.28 8.08 -33.18
CA PHE A 466 -29.07 8.28 -32.37
C PHE A 466 -29.31 8.09 -30.88
N ALA A 467 -30.54 8.29 -30.40
CA ALA A 467 -30.87 8.11 -29.00
C ALA A 467 -32.27 7.51 -28.81
N VAL A 468 -32.44 6.85 -27.66
CA VAL A 468 -33.73 6.40 -27.13
C VAL A 468 -33.89 6.91 -25.71
N LEU A 469 -34.97 7.65 -25.44
CA LEU A 469 -35.35 8.10 -24.11
C LEU A 469 -36.21 7.03 -23.43
N ASP A 470 -35.70 6.40 -22.37
CA ASP A 470 -36.37 5.29 -21.71
C ASP A 470 -37.64 5.74 -20.97
N THR A 471 -37.60 6.93 -20.36
CA THR A 471 -38.72 7.54 -19.62
C THR A 471 -39.86 8.01 -20.52
N LYS A 472 -39.63 8.11 -21.83
CA LYS A 472 -40.61 8.54 -22.84
C LYS A 472 -41.35 9.84 -22.47
N PRO A 473 -40.62 10.90 -22.11
CA PRO A 473 -41.23 12.12 -21.59
C PRO A 473 -42.04 12.84 -22.67
N VAL A 474 -42.97 13.69 -22.24
CA VAL A 474 -43.56 14.69 -23.12
C VAL A 474 -42.56 15.84 -23.22
N ILE A 475 -41.97 16.04 -24.40
CA ILE A 475 -40.98 17.08 -24.67
C ILE A 475 -41.36 17.88 -25.93
N ALA A 476 -40.75 19.04 -26.06
CA ALA A 476 -40.90 20.01 -27.14
C ALA A 476 -39.52 20.41 -27.70
N ALA A 477 -39.52 21.32 -28.67
CA ALA A 477 -38.29 21.83 -29.27
C ALA A 477 -37.36 22.53 -28.26
N SER A 478 -37.88 23.02 -27.13
CA SER A 478 -37.10 23.72 -26.11
C SER A 478 -36.06 22.84 -25.41
N GLU A 479 -36.28 21.53 -25.34
CA GLU A 479 -35.35 20.58 -24.71
C GLU A 479 -34.24 20.12 -25.68
N PHE A 480 -34.22 20.65 -26.91
CA PHE A 480 -33.17 20.40 -27.90
C PHE A 480 -32.34 21.65 -28.15
N LEU A 481 -31.02 21.49 -28.10
CA LEU A 481 -30.05 22.53 -28.40
C LEU A 481 -29.27 22.16 -29.65
N LEU A 482 -29.11 23.11 -30.56
CA LEU A 482 -28.17 23.03 -31.69
C LEU A 482 -26.99 23.94 -31.40
N PHE A 483 -25.76 23.48 -31.64
CA PHE A 483 -24.56 24.29 -31.41
C PHE A 483 -23.57 24.23 -32.56
#